data_AF-A0A355GQX2-F1
#
_entry.id   AF-A0A355GQX2-F1
#
_cell.length_a   1.000
_cell.length_b   1.000
_cell.length_c   1.000
_cell.angle_alpha   90.00
_cell.angle_beta   90.00
_cell.angle_gamma   90.00
#
_symmetry.space_group_name_H-M   'P 1'
#
loop_
_entity.id
_entity.type
_entity.pdbx_description
1 polymer ?
#
loop_
_entity_poly.entity_id
_entity_poly.type
_entity_poly.pdbx_seq_one_letter_code
_entity_poly.pdbx_strand_id
1 'polypeptide(L)'
;GLHFTPQLFDALEQRGIKTCFLTLHVGLGTFRPVSTDIVEEHQMHAEFYSISPATAARINEHRAAGKRVVAVGTTTVRTLETAADSAGQLSARSGWTNIFIYP
;
A
#
# COMPACT_ATOMS: atom_id res chain seq x y z
N GLY A 1 -2.85 0.08 10.56
CA GLY A 1 -3.35 1.46 10.70
C GLY A 1 -3.84 1.77 12.11
N LEU A 2 -4.73 0.96 12.68
CA LEU A 2 -5.47 1.31 13.90
C LEU A 2 -4.63 1.41 15.19
N HIS A 3 -3.39 0.94 15.18
CA HIS A 3 -2.46 1.13 16.31
C HIS A 3 -1.86 2.55 16.38
N PHE A 4 -2.09 3.39 15.37
CA PHE A 4 -1.59 4.76 15.35
C PHE A 4 -2.59 5.71 15.99
N THR A 5 -2.19 6.32 17.10
CA THR A 5 -2.94 7.36 17.79
C THR A 5 -2.55 8.75 17.27
N PRO A 6 -3.38 9.80 17.49
CA PRO A 6 -3.00 11.17 17.16
C PRO A 6 -1.65 11.58 17.78
N GLN A 7 -1.42 11.21 19.05
CA GLN A 7 -0.16 11.50 19.75
C GLN A 7 1.04 10.80 19.10
N LEU A 8 0.85 9.60 18.54
CA LEU A 8 1.92 8.92 17.81
C LEU A 8 2.20 9.61 16.47
N PHE A 9 1.17 10.09 15.77
CA PHE A 9 1.36 10.88 14.55
C PHE A 9 2.12 12.17 14.81
N ASP A 10 1.79 12.89 15.90
CA ASP A 10 2.49 14.10 16.31
C ASP A 10 3.98 13.80 16.61
N ALA A 11 4.26 12.72 17.33
CA ALA A 11 5.63 12.31 17.65
C ALA A 11 6.45 11.91 16.40
N LEU A 12 5.81 11.31 15.39
CA LEU A 12 6.44 11.01 14.10
C LEU A 12 6.78 12.29 13.35
N GLU A 13 5.83 13.24 13.30
CA GLU A 13 6.04 14.52 12.62
C GLU A 13 7.16 15.34 13.26
N GLN A 14 7.22 15.41 14.60
CA GLN A 14 8.30 16.07 15.34
C GLN A 14 9.69 15.48 15.04
N ARG A 15 9.74 14.18 14.70
CA ARG A 15 10.98 13.50 14.27
C ARG A 15 11.26 13.63 12.78
N GLY A 16 10.46 14.42 12.05
CA GLY A 16 10.60 14.64 10.61
C GLY A 16 10.13 13.47 9.76
N ILE A 17 9.42 12.49 10.33
CA ILE A 17 8.88 11.34 9.60
C ILE A 17 7.60 11.79 8.89
N LYS A 18 7.60 11.73 7.56
CA LYS A 18 6.46 12.14 6.74
C LYS A 18 5.47 11.00 6.61
N THR A 19 4.18 11.31 6.71
CA THR A 19 3.08 10.39 6.46
C THR A 19 2.42 10.70 5.13
N CYS A 20 1.94 9.65 4.47
CA CYS A 20 1.17 9.73 3.23
C CYS A 20 0.01 8.75 3.33
N PHE A 21 -1.08 9.04 2.63
CA PHE A 21 -2.26 8.20 2.62
C PHE A 21 -2.60 7.81 1.17
N LEU A 22 -3.02 6.57 1.02
CA LEU A 22 -3.67 6.04 -0.18
C LEU A 22 -4.99 5.40 0.23
N THR A 23 -5.87 5.19 -0.73
CA THR A 23 -7.18 4.59 -0.49
C THR A 23 -7.22 3.20 -1.11
N LEU A 24 -7.73 2.21 -0.37
CA LEU A 24 -8.18 0.94 -0.92
C LEU A 24 -9.59 0.63 -0.42
N HIS A 25 -10.50 0.37 -1.34
CA HIS A 25 -11.83 -0.14 -1.05
C HIS A 25 -11.75 -1.66 -0.95
N VAL A 26 -11.75 -2.12 0.30
CA VAL A 26 -11.79 -3.55 0.62
C VAL A 26 -13.23 -4.05 0.58
N GLY A 27 -13.40 -5.29 0.11
CA GLY A 27 -14.69 -5.96 0.05
C GLY A 27 -14.75 -7.15 1.01
N LEU A 28 -15.87 -7.89 0.99
CA LEU A 28 -16.00 -9.11 1.81
C LEU A 28 -14.92 -10.16 1.47
N GLY A 29 -14.39 -10.14 0.25
CA GLY A 29 -13.34 -11.06 -0.21
C GLY A 29 -12.04 -10.95 0.59
N THR A 30 -11.70 -9.78 1.12
CA THR A 30 -10.46 -9.52 1.89
C THR A 30 -10.43 -10.28 3.22
N PHE A 31 -11.61 -10.64 3.74
CA PHE A 31 -11.76 -11.33 5.02
C PHE A 31 -12.03 -12.82 4.87
N ARG A 32 -12.09 -13.34 3.64
CA ARG A 32 -12.28 -14.76 3.40
C ARG A 32 -10.97 -15.51 3.68
N PRO A 33 -11.01 -16.61 4.47
CA PRO A 33 -9.85 -17.47 4.62
C PRO A 33 -9.47 -18.10 3.28
N VAL A 34 -8.17 -18.38 3.11
CA VAL A 34 -7.67 -19.17 1.97
C VAL A 34 -8.29 -20.56 2.07
N SER A 35 -8.97 -20.98 1.01
CA SER A 35 -9.76 -22.23 0.98
C SER A 35 -9.27 -23.21 -0.08
N THR A 36 -8.02 -23.08 -0.52
CA THR A 36 -7.40 -23.97 -1.52
C THR A 36 -6.31 -24.80 -0.86
N ASP A 37 -6.21 -26.08 -1.24
CA ASP A 37 -5.17 -27.00 -0.73
C ASP A 37 -3.78 -26.68 -1.32
N ILE A 38 -3.76 -26.08 -2.52
CA ILE A 38 -2.58 -25.58 -3.23
C ILE A 38 -2.64 -24.05 -3.17
N VAL A 39 -1.59 -23.41 -2.66
CA VAL A 39 -1.62 -21.97 -2.37
C VAL A 39 -1.54 -21.13 -3.63
N GLU A 40 -0.87 -21.65 -4.67
CA GLU A 40 -0.72 -21.07 -5.99
C GLU A 40 -2.04 -21.03 -6.76
N GLU A 41 -3.00 -21.86 -6.38
CA GLU A 41 -4.35 -21.87 -6.96
C GLU A 41 -5.28 -20.84 -6.30
N HIS A 42 -4.81 -20.14 -5.26
CA HIS A 42 -5.61 -19.14 -4.58
C HIS A 42 -5.83 -17.89 -5.46
N GLN A 43 -7.09 -17.63 -5.81
CA GLN A 43 -7.47 -16.41 -6.52
C GLN A 43 -7.81 -15.29 -5.53
N MET A 44 -6.99 -14.25 -5.52
CA MET A 44 -7.28 -13.03 -4.77
C MET A 44 -8.45 -12.27 -5.38
N HIS A 45 -9.39 -11.86 -4.53
CA HIS A 45 -10.44 -10.93 -4.94
C HIS A 45 -9.86 -9.56 -5.30
N ALA A 46 -10.34 -9.00 -6.42
CA ALA A 46 -9.92 -7.69 -6.86
C ALA A 46 -10.46 -6.58 -5.95
N GLU A 47 -9.60 -5.64 -5.58
CA GLU A 47 -9.93 -4.48 -4.75
C GLU A 47 -9.57 -3.19 -5.48
N PHE A 48 -10.38 -2.15 -5.31
CA PHE A 48 -10.16 -0.88 -6.00
C PHE A 48 -9.30 0.07 -5.16
N TYR A 49 -8.18 0.53 -5.72
CA TYR A 49 -7.27 1.48 -5.07
C TYR A 49 -7.27 2.83 -5.76
N SER A 50 -6.83 3.85 -5.02
CA SER A 50 -6.52 5.18 -5.54
C SER A 50 -5.30 5.78 -4.86
N ILE A 51 -4.36 6.28 -5.67
CA ILE A 51 -3.18 7.02 -5.24
C ILE A 51 -3.23 8.42 -5.86
N SER A 52 -3.24 9.45 -5.02
CA SER A 52 -3.26 10.84 -5.47
C SER A 52 -1.90 11.27 -6.05
N PRO A 53 -1.87 12.32 -6.90
CA PRO A 53 -0.62 12.89 -7.38
C PRO A 53 0.34 13.31 -6.27
N ALA A 54 -0.18 13.93 -5.20
CA ALA A 54 0.63 14.36 -4.07
C ALA A 54 1.27 13.18 -3.33
N THR A 55 0.53 12.07 -3.15
CA THR A 55 1.07 10.86 -2.49
C THR A 55 2.13 10.19 -3.37
N ALA A 56 1.88 10.02 -4.66
CA ALA A 56 2.85 9.43 -5.59
C ALA A 56 4.15 10.25 -5.64
N ALA A 57 4.04 11.57 -5.83
CA ALA A 57 5.18 12.48 -5.87
C ALA A 57 6.01 12.40 -4.57
N ARG A 58 5.36 12.50 -3.40
CA ARG A 58 6.06 12.47 -2.11
C ARG A 58 6.81 11.15 -1.88
N ILE A 59 6.21 10.01 -2.23
CA ILE A 59 6.88 8.71 -2.10
C ILE A 59 8.10 8.63 -3.02
N ASN A 60 7.93 9.02 -4.28
CA ASN A 60 8.99 9.01 -5.27
C ASN A 60 10.17 9.92 -4.88
N GLU A 61 9.89 11.15 -4.45
CA GLU A 61 10.89 12.10 -3.96
C GLU A 61 11.66 11.54 -2.75
N HIS A 62 10.95 10.90 -1.81
CA HIS A 62 11.59 10.31 -0.64
C HIS A 62 12.54 9.17 -1.02
N ARG A 63 12.10 8.30 -1.93
CA ARG A 63 12.90 7.18 -2.43
C ARG A 63 14.11 7.68 -3.26
N ALA A 64 13.91 8.67 -4.13
CA ALA A 64 14.99 9.28 -4.91
C ALA A 64 16.05 9.94 -4.02
N ALA A 65 15.65 10.47 -2.85
CA ALA A 65 16.57 10.98 -1.83
C ALA A 65 17.25 9.88 -0.99
N GLY A 66 17.11 8.60 -1.35
CA GLY A 66 17.69 7.47 -0.63
C GLY A 66 17.04 7.18 0.73
N LYS A 67 15.85 7.73 0.99
CA LYS A 67 15.14 7.56 2.26
C LYS A 67 14.22 6.34 2.20
N ARG A 68 13.93 5.79 3.37
CA ARG A 68 13.06 4.62 3.52
C ARG A 68 11.59 5.01 3.34
N VAL A 69 10.85 4.15 2.65
CA VAL A 69 9.38 4.18 2.57
C VAL A 69 8.87 2.95 3.30
N VAL A 70 8.01 3.16 4.29
CA VAL A 70 7.48 2.07 5.13
C VAL A 70 5.97 1.96 4.92
N ALA A 71 5.53 0.86 4.33
CA ALA A 71 4.11 0.56 4.18
C ALA A 71 3.50 0.11 5.52
N VAL A 72 2.31 0.63 5.85
CA VAL A 72 1.61 0.29 7.09
C VAL A 72 0.38 -0.56 6.78
N GLY A 73 0.58 -1.88 6.72
CA GLY A 73 -0.46 -2.87 6.45
C GLY A 73 -0.25 -3.58 5.12
N THR A 74 -0.59 -4.87 5.07
CA THR A 74 -0.44 -5.74 3.89
C THR A 74 -1.23 -5.23 2.69
N THR A 75 -2.40 -4.64 2.94
CA THR A 75 -3.24 -3.97 1.97
C THR A 75 -2.52 -2.80 1.27
N THR A 76 -1.80 -1.98 2.04
CA THR A 76 -0.96 -0.90 1.50
C THR A 76 0.19 -1.46 0.67
N VAL A 77 0.83 -2.54 1.12
CA VAL A 77 1.88 -3.22 0.35
C VAL A 77 1.35 -3.65 -1.01
N ARG A 78 0.25 -4.41 -1.08
CA ARG A 78 -0.34 -4.86 -2.34
C ARG A 78 -0.68 -3.70 -3.29
N THR A 79 -1.22 -2.60 -2.77
CA THR A 79 -1.49 -1.41 -3.58
C THR A 79 -0.21 -0.81 -4.17
N LEU A 80 0.85 -0.65 -3.36
CA LEU A 80 2.12 -0.09 -3.83
C LEU A 80 2.80 -1.01 -4.85
N GLU A 81 2.85 -2.32 -4.60
CA GLU A 81 3.41 -3.31 -5.52
C GLU A 81 2.63 -3.38 -6.84
N THR A 82 1.31 -3.17 -6.82
CA THR A 82 0.51 -3.11 -8.05
C THR A 82 0.70 -1.82 -8.82
N ALA A 83 0.88 -0.70 -8.12
CA ALA A 83 0.91 0.63 -8.74
C ALA A 83 2.30 1.05 -9.22
N ALA A 84 3.36 0.47 -8.67
CA ALA A 84 4.73 0.74 -9.05
C ALA A 84 5.07 0.17 -10.43
N ASP A 85 5.90 0.88 -11.18
CA ASP A 85 6.50 0.36 -12.41
C ASP A 85 7.73 -0.52 -12.11
N SER A 86 8.39 -1.02 -13.17
CA SER A 86 9.59 -1.86 -13.06
C SER A 86 10.79 -1.15 -12.41
N ALA A 87 10.80 0.18 -12.35
CA ALA A 87 11.81 0.96 -11.65
C ALA A 87 11.41 1.26 -10.19
N GLY A 88 10.22 0.84 -9.75
CA GLY A 88 9.66 1.13 -8.43
C GLY A 88 9.13 2.56 -8.30
N GLN A 89 8.82 3.23 -9.41
CA GLN A 89 8.25 4.57 -9.43
C GLN A 89 6.73 4.48 -9.39
N LEU A 90 6.08 5.32 -8.57
CA LEU A 90 4.63 5.42 -8.52
C LEU A 90 4.11 6.50 -9.45
N SER A 91 3.00 6.21 -10.13
CA SER A 91 2.20 7.23 -10.83
C SER A 91 0.88 7.47 -10.11
N ALA A 92 0.36 8.68 -10.19
CA ALA A 92 -0.99 8.98 -9.73
C ALA A 92 -2.00 8.16 -10.55
N ARG A 93 -2.67 7.21 -9.91
CA ARG A 93 -3.59 6.32 -10.60
C ARG A 93 -4.60 5.72 -9.64
N SER A 94 -5.71 5.30 -10.22
CA SER A 94 -6.67 4.42 -9.57
C SER A 94 -6.84 3.17 -10.43
N GLY A 95 -7.22 2.06 -9.83
CA GLY A 95 -7.36 0.80 -10.54
C GLY A 95 -7.71 -0.36 -9.63
N TRP A 96 -7.69 -1.55 -10.20
CA TRP A 96 -7.97 -2.78 -9.48
C TRP A 96 -6.66 -3.51 -9.18
N THR A 97 -6.56 -4.10 -7.99
CA THR A 97 -5.49 -5.02 -7.62
C THR A 97 -6.06 -6.34 -7.16
N ASN A 98 -5.56 -7.42 -7.76
CA ASN A 98 -5.75 -8.80 -7.32
C ASN A 98 -4.38 -9.49 -7.18
N ILE A 99 -3.30 -8.71 -6.97
CA ILE A 99 -1.97 -9.28 -6.83
C ILE A 99 -1.93 -10.22 -5.61
N PHE A 100 -1.39 -11.42 -5.83
CA PHE A 100 -1.06 -12.38 -4.79
C PHE A 100 0.46 -12.36 -4.60
N ILE A 101 0.91 -11.91 -3.43
CA ILE A 101 2.33 -11.81 -3.10
C ILE A 101 2.73 -13.10 -2.39
N TYR A 102 3.63 -13.86 -3.00
CA TYR A 102 4.13 -15.14 -2.53
C TYR A 102 5.66 -15.22 -2.71
N PRO A 103 6.42 -15.94 -1.85
CA PRO A 103 7.88 -16.06 -1.93
C PRO A 103 8.43 -16.69 -3.22
#